data_AF-A0A9W3K4X3-F1
#
_entry.id   AF-A0A9W3K4X3-F1
#
_cell.length_a   1.000
_cell.length_b   1.000
_cell.length_c   1.000
_cell.angle_alpha   90.00
_cell.angle_beta   90.00
_cell.angle_gamma   90.00
#
_symmetry.space_group_name_H-M   'P 1'
#
loop_
_entity.id
_entity.type
_entity.pdbx_description
1 polymer ?
#
loop_
_entity_poly.entity_id
_entity_poly.type
_entity_poly.pdbx_seq_one_letter_code
_entity_poly.pdbx_strand_id
1 'polypeptide(L)'
;MPIRPLRPFLIATALAASAAPVAARAQQVGVVAGGVYYTPNTHLAPGTSLQILPDDDQGVARCCAMITGPAAKPRDQILDALHDDRTIAAYALSVPKSIPADTSGFGVTGDARFVRQGVHPEAVLDGGLPLAFSTCTSIEGTHYLGRKVGSNKLLVHLYRYFDGEFESNCKDRDLK
;
A
#
# COMPACT_ATOMS: atom_id res chain seq x y z
N MET A 1 47.55 -49.90 -24.57
CA MET A 1 48.13 -48.56 -24.31
C MET A 1 46.99 -47.54 -24.31
N PRO A 2 46.73 -46.82 -23.20
CA PRO A 2 45.65 -45.86 -23.07
C PRO A 2 46.14 -44.41 -23.25
N ILE A 3 45.31 -43.53 -23.80
CA ILE A 3 45.49 -42.08 -23.67
C ILE A 3 44.12 -41.48 -23.30
N ARG A 4 44.04 -40.99 -22.06
CA ARG A 4 43.04 -40.01 -21.62
C ARG A 4 43.35 -38.67 -22.29
N PRO A 5 42.34 -37.80 -22.44
CA PRO A 5 42.49 -36.51 -21.79
C PRO A 5 41.31 -36.14 -20.90
N LEU A 6 41.69 -35.47 -19.81
CA LEU A 6 40.87 -34.79 -18.82
C LEU A 6 40.25 -33.50 -19.39
N ARG A 7 39.04 -33.15 -18.90
CA ARG A 7 38.60 -31.81 -18.41
C ARG A 7 37.06 -31.68 -18.54
N PRO A 8 36.41 -30.75 -17.82
CA PRO A 8 36.64 -30.27 -16.47
C PRO A 8 35.37 -30.32 -15.59
N PHE A 9 35.56 -29.99 -14.32
CA PHE A 9 34.61 -29.92 -13.20
C PHE A 9 33.76 -28.63 -13.21
N LEU A 10 32.60 -28.71 -12.55
CA LEU A 10 31.78 -27.64 -11.91
C LEU A 10 30.93 -26.81 -12.89
N ILE A 11 29.70 -26.37 -12.57
CA ILE A 11 29.27 -25.66 -11.36
C ILE A 11 27.78 -25.92 -11.10
N ALA A 12 27.44 -26.01 -9.81
CA ALA A 12 26.10 -26.11 -9.26
C ALA A 12 25.17 -24.98 -9.75
N THR A 13 24.01 -25.34 -10.30
CA THR A 13 22.89 -24.40 -10.46
C THR A 13 22.27 -24.17 -9.08
N ALA A 14 22.77 -23.16 -8.38
CA ALA A 14 22.05 -22.56 -7.27
C ALA A 14 20.72 -22.03 -7.80
N LEU A 15 19.60 -22.62 -7.38
CA LEU A 15 18.30 -21.98 -7.48
C LEU A 15 18.36 -20.76 -6.55
N ALA A 16 18.72 -19.62 -7.11
CA ALA A 16 18.37 -18.32 -6.54
C ALA A 16 16.84 -18.23 -6.59
N ALA A 17 16.19 -18.71 -5.53
CA ALA A 17 14.80 -18.39 -5.26
C ALA A 17 14.68 -16.88 -5.34
N SER A 18 13.99 -16.44 -6.39
CA SER A 18 13.89 -15.06 -6.80
C SER A 18 13.16 -14.30 -5.68
N ALA A 19 13.93 -13.64 -4.81
CA ALA A 19 13.42 -12.64 -3.92
C ALA A 19 12.97 -11.47 -4.80
N ALA A 20 11.74 -11.57 -5.32
CA ALA A 20 11.12 -10.47 -6.03
C ALA A 20 11.17 -9.23 -5.12
N PRO A 21 11.64 -8.08 -5.64
CA PRO A 21 11.85 -6.92 -4.82
C PRO A 21 10.51 -6.48 -4.22
N VAL A 22 10.46 -6.48 -2.88
CA VAL A 22 9.30 -6.12 -2.06
C VAL A 22 8.77 -4.71 -2.38
N ALA A 23 9.57 -3.88 -3.05
CA ALA A 23 9.22 -2.54 -3.50
C ALA A 23 8.01 -2.48 -4.44
N ALA A 24 7.84 -3.46 -5.34
CA ALA A 24 6.77 -3.42 -6.35
C ALA A 24 5.35 -3.53 -5.73
N ARG A 25 5.25 -4.02 -4.49
CA ARG A 25 3.96 -4.26 -3.82
C ARG A 25 3.55 -3.12 -2.90
N ALA A 26 4.50 -2.42 -2.28
CA ALA A 26 4.21 -1.22 -1.50
C ALA A 26 3.63 -0.10 -2.39
N GLN A 27 4.01 -0.04 -3.67
CA GLN A 27 3.48 0.91 -4.67
C GLN A 27 2.04 0.62 -5.12
N GLN A 28 1.45 -0.50 -4.69
CA GLN A 28 0.06 -0.84 -4.99
C GLN A 28 -0.92 -0.28 -3.96
N VAL A 29 -0.43 0.32 -2.87
CA VAL A 29 -1.25 0.83 -1.77
C VAL A 29 -1.13 2.35 -1.69
N GLY A 30 -2.23 3.00 -1.34
CA GLY A 30 -2.30 4.43 -1.10
C GLY A 30 -3.49 4.78 -0.20
N VAL A 31 -3.71 6.08 0.01
CA VAL A 31 -4.82 6.62 0.81
C VAL A 31 -5.89 7.18 -0.11
N VAL A 32 -7.15 6.90 0.19
CA VAL A 32 -8.29 7.60 -0.42
C VAL A 32 -8.79 8.64 0.59
N ALA A 33 -8.95 9.87 0.15
CA ALA A 33 -9.58 10.93 0.93
C ALA A 33 -10.25 11.95 -0.01
N GLY A 34 -11.52 12.25 0.25
CA GLY A 34 -12.27 13.28 -0.50
C GLY A 34 -12.32 13.03 -2.01
N GLY A 35 -12.43 11.77 -2.45
CA GLY A 35 -12.46 11.38 -3.86
C GLY A 35 -11.10 11.44 -4.59
N VAL A 36 -10.01 11.64 -3.85
CA VAL A 36 -8.63 11.63 -4.38
C VAL A 36 -7.88 10.43 -3.83
N TYR A 37 -7.09 9.77 -4.67
CA TYR A 37 -6.18 8.71 -4.30
C TYR A 37 -4.74 9.22 -4.25
N TYR A 38 -4.09 9.06 -3.11
CA TYR A 38 -2.73 9.52 -2.83
C TYR A 38 -1.81 8.31 -2.68
N THR A 39 -0.70 8.29 -3.41
CA THR A 39 0.22 7.15 -3.41
C THR A 39 1.65 7.59 -3.77
N PRO A 40 2.69 6.90 -3.26
CA PRO A 40 4.05 7.09 -3.76
C PRO A 40 4.25 6.58 -5.20
N ASN A 41 3.24 5.94 -5.81
CA ASN A 41 3.31 5.47 -7.18
C ASN A 41 2.92 6.58 -8.19
N THR A 42 3.92 7.16 -8.83
CA THR A 42 3.78 8.26 -9.81
C THR A 42 3.44 7.79 -11.24
N HIS A 43 3.20 6.48 -11.44
CA HIS A 43 3.07 5.88 -12.77
C HIS A 43 1.73 5.16 -13.01
N LEU A 44 0.66 5.55 -12.29
CA LEU A 44 -0.65 4.95 -12.50
C LEU A 44 -1.35 5.55 -13.72
N ALA A 45 -1.84 4.67 -14.60
CA ALA A 45 -2.54 5.07 -15.81
C ALA A 45 -4.04 5.35 -15.55
N PRO A 46 -4.67 6.28 -16.29
CA PRO A 46 -6.12 6.37 -16.36
C PRO A 46 -6.74 5.02 -16.72
N GLY A 47 -7.85 4.67 -16.09
CA GLY A 47 -8.49 3.37 -16.21
C GLY A 47 -7.94 2.31 -15.25
N THR A 48 -6.94 2.62 -14.42
CA THR A 48 -6.52 1.71 -13.34
C THR A 48 -7.65 1.56 -12.32
N SER A 49 -8.03 0.32 -12.03
CA SER A 49 -9.04 -0.03 -11.04
C SER A 49 -8.45 -0.06 -9.63
N LEU A 50 -9.23 0.40 -8.66
CA LEU A 50 -8.91 0.33 -7.24
C LEU A 50 -10.02 -0.36 -6.46
N GLN A 51 -9.60 -1.22 -5.55
CA GLN A 51 -10.42 -1.62 -4.42
C GLN A 51 -10.20 -0.60 -3.30
N ILE A 52 -11.29 -0.09 -2.74
CA ILE A 52 -11.26 0.85 -1.62
C ILE A 52 -11.62 0.09 -0.36
N LEU A 53 -10.75 0.10 0.63
CA LEU A 53 -11.02 -0.40 1.97
C LEU A 53 -11.34 0.81 2.85
N PRO A 54 -12.62 1.06 3.17
CA PRO A 54 -13.01 2.20 4.00
C PRO A 54 -12.48 2.07 5.42
N ASP A 55 -12.21 3.20 6.05
CA ASP A 55 -11.91 3.32 7.48
C ASP A 55 -13.22 3.33 8.30
N ASP A 56 -14.03 2.28 8.17
CA ASP A 56 -15.35 2.14 8.82
C ASP A 56 -15.42 0.95 9.79
N ASP A 57 -14.26 0.38 10.15
CA ASP A 57 -14.09 -0.82 10.99
C ASP A 57 -14.84 -2.07 10.51
N GLN A 58 -15.45 -2.07 9.32
CA GLN A 58 -16.12 -3.24 8.79
C GLN A 58 -15.14 -4.20 8.11
N GLY A 59 -14.02 -3.67 7.61
CA GLY A 59 -13.00 -4.44 6.91
C GLY A 59 -13.47 -4.98 5.55
N VAL A 60 -14.53 -4.38 4.99
CA VAL A 60 -15.12 -4.80 3.72
C VAL A 60 -14.62 -3.88 2.62
N ALA A 61 -13.79 -4.42 1.73
CA ALA A 61 -13.36 -3.70 0.54
C ALA A 61 -14.54 -3.50 -0.44
N ARG A 62 -14.59 -2.30 -1.02
CA ARG A 62 -15.57 -1.88 -2.02
C ARG A 62 -14.84 -1.65 -3.34
N CYS A 63 -15.31 -2.32 -4.37
CA CYS A 63 -14.84 -2.13 -5.73
C CYS A 63 -15.84 -1.28 -6.53
N CYS A 64 -15.51 -0.67 -7.67
CA CYS A 64 -14.20 -0.53 -8.31
C CYS A 64 -14.03 0.94 -8.67
N ALA A 65 -13.41 1.72 -7.80
CA ALA A 65 -13.08 3.08 -8.16
C ALA A 65 -12.05 3.07 -9.30
N MET A 66 -12.07 4.09 -10.15
CA MET A 66 -11.21 4.15 -11.32
C MET A 66 -10.37 5.42 -11.28
N ILE A 67 -9.07 5.30 -11.54
CA ILE A 67 -8.20 6.45 -11.80
C ILE A 67 -8.67 7.12 -13.09
N THR A 68 -8.97 8.41 -13.02
CA THR A 68 -9.34 9.22 -14.20
C THR A 68 -8.18 10.06 -14.73
N GLY A 69 -7.14 10.24 -13.91
CA GLY A 69 -5.95 11.02 -14.21
C GLY A 69 -5.41 11.70 -12.96
N PRO A 70 -4.48 12.66 -13.12
CA PRO A 70 -4.01 13.48 -12.01
C PRO A 70 -5.16 14.25 -11.36
N ALA A 71 -5.14 14.37 -10.03
CA ALA A 71 -6.08 15.22 -9.33
C ALA A 71 -5.81 16.70 -9.62
N ALA A 72 -6.88 17.50 -9.76
CA ALA A 72 -6.75 18.94 -9.63
C ALA A 72 -6.24 19.27 -8.22
N LYS A 73 -5.62 20.46 -8.04
CA LYS A 73 -4.93 20.89 -6.82
C LYS A 73 -5.60 20.29 -5.56
N PRO A 74 -4.95 19.32 -4.89
CA PRO A 74 -5.56 18.59 -3.80
C PRO A 74 -5.99 19.54 -2.67
N ARG A 75 -7.14 19.24 -2.07
CA ARG A 75 -7.66 20.01 -0.92
C ARG A 75 -6.87 19.72 0.36
N ASP A 76 -6.46 18.46 0.50
CA ASP A 76 -5.73 17.95 1.64
C ASP A 76 -4.28 17.63 1.25
N GLN A 77 -3.36 17.90 2.16
CA GLN A 77 -1.97 17.50 2.01
C GLN A 77 -1.77 16.11 2.62
N ILE A 78 -1.35 15.15 1.79
CA ILE A 78 -0.92 13.82 2.24
C ILE A 78 0.56 13.65 1.92
N LEU A 79 1.33 13.26 2.93
CA LEU A 79 2.79 13.11 2.87
C LEU A 79 3.21 11.65 3.08
N ASP A 80 4.39 11.31 2.56
CA ASP A 80 5.08 10.06 2.88
C ASP A 80 5.86 10.23 4.18
N ALA A 81 5.51 9.45 5.20
CA ALA A 81 6.17 9.54 6.50
C ALA A 81 7.38 8.60 6.64
N LEU A 82 7.61 7.69 5.68
CA LEU A 82 8.77 6.78 5.74
C LEU A 82 10.02 7.37 5.09
N HIS A 83 9.87 8.29 4.14
CA HIS A 83 10.93 8.69 3.24
C HIS A 83 10.75 10.12 2.74
N ASP A 84 11.72 10.99 3.03
CA ASP A 84 11.73 12.38 2.58
C ASP A 84 11.98 12.54 1.07
N ASP A 85 12.45 11.49 0.39
CA ASP A 85 12.79 11.50 -1.04
C ASP A 85 11.67 10.98 -1.97
N ARG A 86 10.57 10.46 -1.41
CA ARG A 86 9.46 9.91 -2.20
C ARG A 86 8.36 10.95 -2.38
N THR A 87 8.06 11.25 -3.64
CA THR A 87 6.97 12.16 -4.00
C THR A 87 5.62 11.45 -3.89
N ILE A 88 4.66 12.08 -3.20
CA ILE A 88 3.26 11.62 -3.21
C ILE A 88 2.56 12.16 -4.45
N ALA A 89 2.07 11.25 -5.29
CA ALA A 89 1.18 11.55 -6.40
C ALA A 89 -0.28 11.56 -5.93
N ALA A 90 -1.09 12.44 -6.51
CA ALA A 90 -2.52 12.55 -6.26
C ALA A 90 -3.29 12.31 -7.57
N TYR A 91 -4.25 11.39 -7.53
CA TYR A 91 -5.06 10.99 -8.68
C TYR A 91 -6.55 11.18 -8.40
N ALA A 92 -7.28 11.71 -9.38
CA ALA A 92 -8.73 11.85 -9.31
C ALA A 92 -9.41 10.49 -9.54
N LEU A 93 -10.43 10.20 -8.74
CA LEU A 93 -11.22 8.98 -8.84
C LEU A 93 -12.58 9.22 -9.47
N SER A 94 -13.00 8.28 -10.31
CA SER A 94 -14.42 8.01 -10.53
C SER A 94 -14.85 6.91 -9.56
N VAL A 95 -15.76 7.23 -8.65
CA VAL A 95 -16.28 6.28 -7.66
C VAL A 95 -17.70 5.84 -8.02
N PRO A 96 -18.02 4.53 -7.96
CA PRO A 96 -19.40 4.07 -8.14
C PRO A 96 -20.28 4.52 -6.96
N LYS A 97 -21.61 4.58 -7.18
CA LYS A 97 -22.58 5.02 -6.15
C LYS A 97 -22.56 4.20 -4.85
N SER A 98 -22.01 2.99 -4.88
CA SER A 98 -21.81 2.13 -3.71
C SER A 98 -20.72 2.64 -2.75
N ILE A 99 -19.89 3.57 -3.21
CA ILE A 99 -18.80 4.17 -2.44
C ILE A 99 -19.17 5.63 -2.16
N PRO A 100 -19.41 6.02 -0.90
CA PRO A 100 -19.63 7.41 -0.52
C PRO A 100 -18.50 8.33 -1.01
N ALA A 101 -18.84 9.53 -1.48
CA ALA A 101 -17.86 10.47 -2.02
C ALA A 101 -16.84 10.97 -0.98
N ASP A 102 -17.22 10.91 0.30
CA ASP A 102 -16.42 11.28 1.47
C ASP A 102 -15.67 10.09 2.10
N THR A 103 -15.68 8.91 1.44
CA THR A 103 -14.96 7.73 1.91
C THR A 103 -13.47 8.06 2.13
N SER A 104 -13.00 7.78 3.34
CA SER A 104 -11.58 7.78 3.70
C SER A 104 -11.12 6.36 3.99
N GLY A 105 -9.84 6.07 3.78
CA GLY A 105 -9.27 4.74 4.03
C GLY A 105 -8.15 4.41 3.05
N PHE A 106 -8.03 3.12 2.70
CA PHE A 106 -6.98 2.63 1.81
C PHE A 106 -7.51 2.41 0.39
N GLY A 107 -6.71 2.79 -0.60
CA GLY A 107 -6.89 2.36 -1.97
C GLY A 107 -5.83 1.31 -2.31
N VAL A 108 -6.25 0.21 -2.93
CA VAL A 108 -5.36 -0.86 -3.38
C VAL A 108 -5.56 -1.09 -4.87
N THR A 109 -4.48 -0.96 -5.64
CA THR A 109 -4.48 -1.20 -7.09
C THR A 109 -4.14 -2.66 -7.40
N GLY A 110 -4.78 -3.20 -8.44
CA GLY A 110 -4.63 -4.60 -8.83
C GLY A 110 -5.54 -5.54 -8.03
N ASP A 111 -5.26 -6.85 -8.13
CA ASP A 111 -6.03 -7.85 -7.40
C ASP A 111 -5.46 -7.98 -5.98
N ALA A 112 -6.38 -7.92 -5.02
CA ALA A 112 -6.09 -8.12 -3.61
C ALA A 112 -7.22 -8.93 -3.01
N ARG A 113 -6.87 -9.89 -2.16
CA ARG A 113 -7.84 -10.69 -1.40
C ARG A 113 -7.90 -10.16 0.00
N PHE A 114 -8.99 -9.48 0.33
CA PHE A 114 -9.21 -8.94 1.66
C PHE A 114 -9.82 -10.02 2.56
N VAL A 115 -9.26 -10.14 3.76
CA VAL A 115 -9.79 -11.00 4.82
C VAL A 115 -9.80 -10.19 6.11
N ARG A 116 -10.86 -10.32 6.89
CA ARG A 116 -10.88 -9.75 8.24
C ARG A 116 -10.28 -10.78 9.19
N GLN A 117 -9.11 -10.48 9.75
CA GLN A 117 -8.50 -11.30 10.79
C GLN A 117 -8.35 -10.47 12.07
N GLY A 118 -9.08 -10.84 13.12
CA GLY A 118 -9.09 -10.08 14.36
C GLY A 118 -9.72 -8.69 14.19
N VAL A 119 -9.07 -7.67 14.75
CA VAL A 119 -9.61 -6.30 14.82
C VAL A 119 -9.33 -5.50 13.54
N HIS A 120 -8.32 -5.89 12.76
CA HIS A 120 -7.86 -5.13 11.59
C HIS A 120 -8.12 -5.87 10.28
N PRO A 121 -8.40 -5.15 9.19
CA PRO A 121 -8.46 -5.74 7.87
C PRO A 121 -7.07 -6.11 7.37
N GLU A 122 -6.96 -7.30 6.79
CA GLU A 122 -5.77 -7.78 6.10
C GLU A 122 -6.07 -7.95 4.61
N ALA A 123 -5.04 -7.87 3.78
CA ALA A 123 -5.12 -8.25 2.38
C ALA A 123 -3.90 -9.04 1.93
N VAL A 124 -4.12 -9.96 1.01
CA VAL A 124 -3.05 -10.56 0.21
C VAL A 124 -3.04 -9.85 -1.13
N LEU A 125 -2.01 -9.04 -1.38
CA LEU A 125 -1.79 -8.42 -2.68
C LEU A 125 -1.40 -9.46 -3.72
N ASP A 126 -1.52 -9.09 -4.99
CA ASP A 126 -0.88 -9.77 -6.10
C ASP A 126 0.55 -10.21 -5.75
N GLY A 127 0.91 -11.43 -6.14
CA GLY A 127 2.21 -12.02 -5.79
C GLY A 127 2.32 -12.53 -4.35
N GLY A 128 1.22 -12.61 -3.59
CA GLY A 128 1.16 -13.32 -2.33
C GLY A 128 1.75 -12.56 -1.14
N LEU A 129 1.84 -11.22 -1.22
CA LEU A 129 2.32 -10.41 -0.10
C LEU A 129 1.16 -10.12 0.87
N PRO A 130 1.18 -10.67 2.10
CA PRO A 130 0.15 -10.37 3.08
C PRO A 130 0.45 -9.03 3.76
N LEU A 131 -0.57 -8.18 3.84
CA LEU A 131 -0.55 -6.87 4.48
C LEU A 131 -1.64 -6.76 5.53
N ALA A 132 -1.34 -6.05 6.61
CA ALA A 132 -2.33 -5.54 7.57
C ALA A 132 -2.43 -4.02 7.42
N PHE A 133 -3.66 -3.51 7.55
CA PHE A 133 -3.94 -2.08 7.46
C PHE A 133 -4.40 -1.54 8.81
N SER A 134 -3.95 -0.33 9.14
CA SER A 134 -4.35 0.36 10.36
C SER A 134 -4.39 1.86 10.15
N THR A 135 -5.44 2.49 10.67
CA THR A 135 -5.59 3.94 10.71
C THR A 135 -5.50 4.40 12.15
N CYS A 136 -4.71 5.42 12.43
CA CYS A 136 -4.62 6.03 13.75
C CYS A 136 -4.65 7.55 13.66
N THR A 137 -5.37 8.18 14.56
CA THR A 137 -5.46 9.64 14.66
C THR A 137 -4.62 10.12 15.84
N SER A 138 -3.64 10.97 15.54
CA SER A 138 -2.88 11.74 16.52
C SER A 138 -3.49 13.14 16.65
N ILE A 139 -2.93 13.94 17.56
CA ILE A 139 -3.29 15.36 17.68
C ILE A 139 -2.94 16.16 16.41
N GLU A 140 -2.01 15.67 15.61
CA GLU A 140 -1.53 16.36 14.41
C GLU A 140 -2.26 15.95 13.13
N GLY A 141 -2.93 14.79 13.12
CA GLY A 141 -3.48 14.26 11.89
C GLY A 141 -3.81 12.77 11.91
N THR A 142 -4.10 12.25 10.72
CA THR A 142 -4.45 10.85 10.50
C THR A 142 -3.33 10.11 9.79
N HIS A 143 -2.84 9.05 10.41
CA HIS A 143 -1.84 8.14 9.86
C HIS A 143 -2.52 6.90 9.27
N TYR A 144 -2.11 6.54 8.06
CA TYR A 144 -2.52 5.34 7.37
C TYR A 144 -1.31 4.44 7.19
N LEU A 145 -1.39 3.24 7.76
CA LEU A 145 -0.27 2.31 7.87
C LEU A 145 -0.61 1.01 7.12
N GLY A 146 0.25 0.64 6.18
CA GLY A 146 0.29 -0.68 5.56
C GLY A 146 1.55 -1.43 6.00
N ARG A 147 1.39 -2.54 6.73
CA ARG A 147 2.49 -3.37 7.24
C ARG A 147 2.46 -4.76 6.66
N LYS A 148 3.63 -5.38 6.51
CA LYS A 148 3.71 -6.80 6.13
C LYS A 148 3.30 -7.70 7.31
N VAL A 149 2.40 -8.64 7.10
CA VAL A 149 2.00 -9.61 8.14
C VAL A 149 3.19 -10.50 8.51
N GLY A 150 3.35 -10.78 9.81
CA GLY A 150 4.42 -11.64 10.35
C GLY A 150 5.80 -10.97 10.43
N SER A 151 5.91 -9.67 10.17
CA SER A 151 7.12 -8.89 10.43
C SER A 151 6.76 -7.47 10.84
N ASN A 152 7.51 -6.85 11.75
CA ASN A 152 7.28 -5.44 12.12
C ASN A 152 7.68 -4.43 11.02
N LYS A 153 7.89 -4.88 9.77
CA LYS A 153 8.37 -4.02 8.68
C LYS A 153 7.21 -3.21 8.09
N LEU A 154 7.31 -1.89 8.27
CA LEU A 154 6.48 -0.89 7.59
C LEU A 154 6.75 -0.93 6.09
N LEU A 155 5.68 -0.93 5.28
CA LEU A 155 5.77 -0.88 3.83
C LEU A 155 5.24 0.44 3.27
N VAL A 156 4.17 0.98 3.86
CA VAL A 156 3.60 2.28 3.50
C VAL A 156 3.15 3.00 4.77
N HIS A 157 3.54 4.26 4.93
CA HIS A 157 3.04 5.17 5.96
C HIS A 157 2.70 6.49 5.28
N LEU A 158 1.41 6.73 5.09
CA LEU A 158 0.89 7.98 4.56
C LEU A 158 0.23 8.76 5.67
N TYR A 159 0.35 10.08 5.59
CA TYR A 159 -0.05 10.93 6.69
C TYR A 159 -0.79 12.18 6.20
N ARG A 160 -1.99 12.42 6.73
CA ARG A 160 -2.82 13.59 6.45
C ARG A 160 -2.80 14.53 7.66
N TYR A 161 -2.40 15.78 7.46
CA TYR A 161 -2.23 16.78 8.52
C TYR A 161 -3.51 17.56 8.83
N PHE A 162 -3.76 17.81 10.11
CA PHE A 162 -4.83 18.65 10.65
C PHE A 162 -4.27 19.56 11.78
N ASP A 163 -3.22 20.33 11.48
CA ASP A 163 -2.73 21.49 12.27
C ASP A 163 -2.07 21.20 13.65
N GLY A 164 -0.79 21.57 13.78
CA GLY A 164 -0.06 21.89 15.02
C GLY A 164 0.63 20.78 15.85
N GLU A 165 1.94 20.60 15.63
CA GLU A 165 2.97 20.00 16.53
C GLU A 165 3.14 18.47 16.71
N PHE A 166 4.35 18.00 16.36
CA PHE A 166 4.81 16.64 16.06
C PHE A 166 5.07 15.68 17.24
N GLU A 167 4.12 14.82 17.65
CA GLU A 167 4.34 13.48 18.21
C GLU A 167 3.16 12.48 17.95
N SER A 168 3.41 11.42 17.16
CA SER A 168 2.44 10.35 16.86
C SER A 168 2.10 9.50 18.10
N ASN A 169 0.81 9.28 18.36
CA ASN A 169 0.31 8.44 19.46
C ASN A 169 -0.04 7.00 19.03
N CYS A 170 0.29 6.60 17.79
CA CYS A 170 -0.02 5.27 17.28
C CYS A 170 0.67 4.22 18.14
N LYS A 171 -0.10 3.41 18.86
CA LYS A 171 0.50 2.42 19.77
C LYS A 171 1.03 1.26 18.94
N ASP A 172 2.31 0.96 19.15
CA ASP A 172 3.01 -0.15 18.51
C ASP A 172 2.34 -1.53 18.74
N ARG A 173 1.51 -1.65 19.80
CA ARG A 173 0.71 -2.86 20.08
C ARG A 173 -0.52 -3.03 19.20
N ASP A 174 -1.00 -1.96 18.58
CA ASP A 174 -2.16 -2.00 17.67
C ASP A 174 -1.72 -2.46 16.25
N LEU A 175 -0.45 -2.89 16.13
CA LEU A 175 0.26 -3.23 14.88
C LEU A 175 1.14 -4.50 15.01
N LYS A 176 1.04 -5.22 16.12
CA LYS A 176 1.79 -6.47 16.43
C LYS A 176 0.93 -7.70 16.27
#